data_AF-A0A6V8DDQ2-F1
#
_entry.id   AF-A0A6V8DDQ2-F1
#
_cell.length_a   1.000
_cell.length_b   1.000
_cell.length_c   1.000
_cell.angle_alpha   90.00
_cell.angle_beta   90.00
_cell.angle_gamma   90.00
#
_symmetry.space_group_name_H-M   'P 1'
#
loop_
_entity.id
_entity.type
_entity.pdbx_description
1 polymer ?
#
loop_
_entity_poly.entity_id
_entity_poly.type
_entity_poly.pdbx_seq_one_letter_code
_entity_poly.pdbx_strand_id
1 'polypeptide(L)'
;MGRVLTLDDVEVGGRTVLLRVDLNSPLDPTTKAFLDDTRIRAILPTLNRLGQAKVVVLAHQSRPGKADFTDTLGHARELGRLLGRRVDWVDDVCGEQAMAAIEALKPGQVLMLNNVRGHDEETSVS
;
A
#
# COMPACT_ATOMS: atom_id res chain seq x y z
N MET A 1 21.80 5.84 -21.73
CA MET A 1 20.62 5.47 -20.92
C MET A 1 20.97 5.74 -19.46
N GLY A 2 20.20 6.55 -18.73
CA GLY A 2 20.49 6.85 -17.32
C GLY A 2 20.29 5.59 -16.45
N ARG A 3 21.13 5.41 -15.43
CA ARG A 3 20.98 4.33 -14.44
C ARG A 3 19.75 4.63 -13.57
N VAL A 4 18.88 3.65 -13.42
CA VAL A 4 17.77 3.68 -12.44
C VAL A 4 18.31 3.12 -11.13
N LEU A 5 18.11 3.84 -10.02
CA LEU A 5 18.45 3.34 -8.69
C LEU A 5 17.46 2.26 -8.26
N THR A 6 17.98 1.25 -7.58
CA THR A 6 17.24 0.09 -7.08
C THR A 6 17.30 0.05 -5.56
N LEU A 7 16.56 -0.88 -4.95
CA LEU A 7 16.67 -1.12 -3.50
C LEU A 7 18.06 -1.61 -3.07
N ASP A 8 18.89 -2.11 -4.00
CA ASP A 8 20.28 -2.50 -3.70
C ASP A 8 21.21 -1.29 -3.55
N ASP A 9 20.76 -0.09 -3.96
CA ASP A 9 21.55 1.14 -3.95
C ASP A 9 21.31 2.00 -2.68
N VAL A 10 20.45 1.55 -1.75
CA VAL A 10 20.03 2.34 -0.58
C VAL A 10 19.92 1.52 0.70
N GLU A 11 20.43 2.05 1.81
CA GLU A 11 20.22 1.48 3.14
C GLU A 11 18.90 2.01 3.73
N VAL A 12 18.03 1.10 4.16
CA VAL A 12 16.65 1.41 4.59
C VAL A 12 16.32 0.92 6.00
N GLY A 13 17.24 0.21 6.66
CA GLY A 13 17.08 -0.22 8.05
C GLY A 13 16.71 0.94 8.97
N GLY A 14 15.60 0.80 9.70
CA GLY A 14 15.09 1.82 10.63
C GLY A 14 14.48 3.07 9.99
N ARG A 15 14.60 3.25 8.66
CA ARG A 15 14.05 4.41 7.93
C ARG A 15 12.57 4.22 7.62
N THR A 16 11.87 5.32 7.42
CA THR A 16 10.52 5.32 6.86
C THR A 16 10.59 5.26 5.34
N VAL A 17 9.94 4.25 4.76
CA VAL A 17 9.89 4.02 3.30
C VAL A 17 8.45 4.13 2.85
N LEU A 18 8.17 5.16 2.04
CA LEU A 18 6.92 5.25 1.29
C LEU A 18 7.03 4.36 0.05
N LEU A 19 6.26 3.27 0.04
CA LEU A 19 6.27 2.25 -0.99
C LEU A 19 4.98 2.35 -1.81
N ARG A 20 5.11 2.84 -3.04
CA ARG A 20 4.01 2.85 -4.01
C ARG A 20 3.93 1.52 -4.75
N VAL A 21 2.75 0.89 -4.76
CA VAL A 21 2.53 -0.45 -5.32
C VAL A 21 1.26 -0.53 -6.16
N ASP A 22 1.24 -1.53 -7.03
CA ASP A 22 0.04 -1.92 -7.77
C ASP A 22 -0.69 -3.03 -7.01
N LEU A 23 -1.81 -2.67 -6.39
CA LEU A 23 -2.72 -3.59 -5.71
C LEU A 23 -4.11 -3.66 -6.37
N ASN A 24 -4.26 -3.04 -7.55
CA ASN A 24 -5.54 -2.93 -8.22
C ASN A 24 -5.97 -4.28 -8.79
N SER A 25 -6.84 -4.97 -8.06
CA SER A 25 -7.17 -6.39 -8.29
C SER A 25 -8.67 -6.55 -8.54
N PRO A 26 -9.10 -7.54 -9.34
CA PRO A 26 -10.52 -7.79 -9.55
C PRO A 26 -11.19 -8.22 -8.24
N LEU A 27 -12.32 -7.61 -7.94
CA LEU A 27 -13.11 -7.89 -6.73
C LEU A 27 -14.45 -8.52 -7.10
N ASP A 28 -14.92 -9.42 -6.24
CA ASP A 28 -16.26 -9.95 -6.31
C ASP A 28 -17.27 -8.79 -6.14
N PRO A 29 -18.24 -8.61 -7.06
CA PRO A 29 -19.13 -7.46 -7.05
C PRO A 29 -19.95 -7.30 -5.75
N THR A 30 -20.26 -8.41 -5.09
CA THR A 30 -21.15 -8.47 -3.93
C THR A 30 -20.38 -8.50 -2.61
N THR A 31 -19.42 -9.42 -2.50
CA THR A 31 -18.67 -9.66 -1.25
C THR A 31 -17.42 -8.80 -1.12
N LYS A 32 -16.97 -8.18 -2.23
CA LYS A 32 -15.69 -7.46 -2.34
C LYS A 32 -14.46 -8.35 -2.06
N ALA A 33 -14.60 -9.66 -2.07
CA ALA A 33 -13.48 -10.59 -1.98
C ALA A 33 -12.58 -10.48 -3.22
N PHE A 34 -11.27 -10.67 -3.05
CA PHE A 34 -10.34 -10.71 -4.18
C PHE A 34 -10.62 -11.96 -5.04
N LEU A 35 -10.89 -11.75 -6.32
CA LEU A 35 -11.04 -12.83 -7.30
C LEU A 35 -9.68 -13.32 -7.83
N ASP A 36 -8.68 -12.44 -7.78
CA ASP A 36 -7.29 -12.71 -8.13
C ASP A 36 -6.37 -11.90 -7.21
N ASP A 37 -5.48 -12.59 -6.48
CA ASP A 37 -4.55 -11.99 -5.52
C ASP A 37 -3.12 -11.86 -6.09
N THR A 38 -2.92 -12.13 -7.39
CA THR A 38 -1.59 -12.14 -8.05
C THR A 38 -0.81 -10.84 -7.82
N ARG A 39 -1.48 -9.68 -7.90
CA ARG A 39 -0.83 -8.37 -7.67
C ARG A 39 -0.43 -8.17 -6.21
N ILE A 40 -1.25 -8.65 -5.28
CA ILE A 40 -0.94 -8.59 -3.84
C ILE A 40 0.26 -9.50 -3.54
N ARG A 41 0.32 -10.69 -4.12
CA ARG A 41 1.46 -11.61 -3.97
C ARG A 41 2.74 -11.06 -4.59
N ALA A 42 2.63 -10.36 -5.71
CA ALA A 42 3.79 -9.82 -6.44
C ALA A 42 4.62 -8.83 -5.61
N ILE A 43 4.03 -8.18 -4.60
CA ILE A 43 4.74 -7.20 -3.77
C ILE A 43 5.41 -7.80 -2.52
N LEU A 44 5.12 -9.06 -2.18
CA LEU A 44 5.67 -9.72 -0.99
C LEU A 44 7.21 -9.75 -0.96
N PRO A 45 7.92 -10.04 -2.06
CA PRO A 45 9.39 -10.03 -2.05
C PRO A 45 9.96 -8.66 -1.66
N THR A 46 9.35 -7.57 -2.16
CA THR A 46 9.75 -6.21 -1.83
C THR A 46 9.53 -5.90 -0.36
N LEU A 47 8.36 -6.25 0.19
CA LEU A 47 8.06 -6.05 1.61
C LEU A 47 8.99 -6.85 2.53
N ASN A 48 9.36 -8.07 2.13
CA ASN A 48 10.32 -8.88 2.88
C ASN A 48 11.71 -8.24 2.90
N ARG A 49 12.17 -7.67 1.76
CA ARG A 49 13.43 -6.91 1.70
C ARG A 49 13.40 -5.66 2.58
N LEU A 50 12.24 -5.03 2.72
CA LEU A 50 12.03 -3.87 3.58
C LEU A 50 11.72 -4.25 5.05
N GLY A 51 11.96 -5.50 5.45
CA GLY A 51 11.57 -6.02 6.76
C GLY A 51 12.17 -5.29 7.97
N GLN A 52 13.26 -4.53 7.79
CA GLN A 52 13.88 -3.71 8.84
C GLN A 52 13.49 -2.23 8.78
N ALA A 53 12.74 -1.81 7.75
CA ALA A 53 12.24 -0.45 7.58
C ALA A 53 10.86 -0.27 8.23
N LYS A 54 10.42 0.98 8.36
CA LYS A 54 9.03 1.35 8.64
C LYS A 54 8.35 1.56 7.29
N VAL A 55 7.47 0.65 6.86
CA VAL A 55 6.92 0.69 5.51
C VAL A 55 5.55 1.34 5.50
N VAL A 56 5.37 2.36 4.68
CA VAL A 56 4.08 3.01 4.40
C VAL A 56 3.68 2.65 2.99
N VAL A 57 2.57 1.94 2.81
CA VAL A 57 2.09 1.44 1.53
C VAL A 57 1.08 2.41 0.95
N LEU A 58 1.36 2.86 -0.27
CA LEU A 58 0.52 3.74 -1.07
C LEU A 58 0.01 2.97 -2.29
N ALA A 59 -1.31 2.85 -2.45
CA ALA A 59 -1.91 2.07 -3.51
C ALA A 59 -3.28 2.62 -3.92
N HIS A 60 -3.79 2.15 -5.06
CA HIS A 60 -5.16 2.42 -5.49
C HIS A 60 -5.90 1.12 -5.82
N GLN A 61 -7.23 1.19 -5.72
CA GLN A 61 -8.15 0.18 -6.21
C GLN A 61 -9.21 0.86 -7.08
N SER A 62 -9.28 0.49 -8.36
CA SER A 62 -10.19 1.08 -9.35
C SER A 62 -10.16 2.62 -9.39
N ARG A 63 -11.29 3.28 -9.63
CA ARG A 63 -11.45 4.75 -9.71
C ARG A 63 -12.89 5.17 -9.36
N PRO A 64 -13.11 6.41 -8.87
CA PRO A 64 -14.45 6.91 -8.53
C PRO A 64 -15.49 6.66 -9.63
N GLY A 65 -16.70 6.27 -9.22
CA GLY A 65 -17.81 5.93 -10.12
C GLY A 65 -17.78 4.51 -10.69
N LYS A 66 -16.78 3.69 -10.36
CA LYS A 66 -16.76 2.25 -10.69
C LYS A 66 -17.21 1.40 -9.51
N ALA A 67 -17.88 0.28 -9.80
CA ALA A 67 -18.47 -0.60 -8.77
C ALA A 67 -17.42 -1.29 -7.88
N ASP A 68 -16.20 -1.42 -8.35
CA ASP A 68 -15.04 -2.01 -7.67
C ASP A 68 -14.12 -0.93 -7.04
N PHE A 69 -14.56 0.33 -7.00
CA PHE A 69 -13.90 1.38 -6.23
C PHE A 69 -14.24 1.20 -4.74
N THR A 70 -13.21 1.02 -3.92
CA THR A 70 -13.33 0.76 -2.49
C THR A 70 -12.08 1.26 -1.76
N ASP A 71 -12.15 1.36 -0.44
CA ASP A 71 -10.98 1.61 0.41
C ASP A 71 -9.95 0.47 0.32
N THR A 72 -8.81 0.65 1.00
CA THR A 72 -7.73 -0.34 1.02
C THR A 72 -7.74 -1.25 2.25
N LEU A 73 -8.79 -1.22 3.09
CA LEU A 73 -8.86 -2.05 4.30
C LEU A 73 -8.84 -3.55 3.95
N GLY A 74 -9.54 -3.92 2.87
CA GLY A 74 -9.51 -5.29 2.33
C GLY A 74 -8.10 -5.71 1.92
N HIS A 75 -7.37 -4.83 1.22
CA HIS A 75 -5.99 -5.08 0.79
C HIS A 75 -5.04 -5.20 1.98
N ALA A 76 -5.19 -4.37 3.01
CA ALA A 76 -4.36 -4.44 4.21
C ALA A 76 -4.52 -5.80 4.93
N ARG A 77 -5.77 -6.27 5.06
CA ARG A 77 -6.08 -7.58 5.65
C ARG A 77 -5.49 -8.73 4.83
N GLU A 78 -5.70 -8.71 3.52
CA GLU A 78 -5.23 -9.79 2.64
C GLU A 78 -3.70 -9.81 2.53
N LEU A 79 -3.08 -8.64 2.42
CA LEU A 79 -1.62 -8.51 2.45
C LEU A 79 -1.05 -9.02 3.77
N GLY A 80 -1.66 -8.68 4.91
CA GLY A 80 -1.23 -9.19 6.22
C GLY A 80 -1.33 -10.71 6.33
N ARG A 81 -2.42 -11.29 5.80
CA ARG A 81 -2.62 -12.74 5.72
C ARG A 81 -1.53 -13.43 4.89
N LEU A 82 -1.22 -12.88 3.71
CA LEU A 82 -0.22 -13.43 2.79
C LEU A 82 1.22 -13.23 3.28
N LEU A 83 1.51 -12.09 3.91
CA LEU A 83 2.83 -11.76 4.46
C LEU A 83 3.13 -12.50 5.77
N GLY A 84 2.09 -12.98 6.47
CA GLY A 84 2.23 -13.58 7.80
C GLY A 84 2.64 -12.56 8.88
N ARG A 85 2.36 -11.27 8.64
CA ARG A 85 2.70 -10.15 9.52
C ARG A 85 1.55 -9.16 9.57
N ARG A 86 1.38 -8.48 10.70
CA ARG A 86 0.37 -7.43 10.83
C ARG A 86 0.66 -6.29 9.86
N VAL A 87 -0.36 -5.89 9.11
CA VAL A 87 -0.39 -4.66 8.31
C VAL A 87 -1.45 -3.77 8.94
N ASP A 88 -1.02 -2.66 9.51
CA ASP A 88 -1.92 -1.64 10.03
C ASP A 88 -2.58 -0.88 8.87
N TRP A 89 -3.74 -0.28 9.12
CA TRP A 89 -4.48 0.49 8.13
C TRP A 89 -4.99 1.78 8.75
N VAL A 90 -5.01 2.85 7.95
CA VAL A 90 -5.57 4.14 8.34
C VAL A 90 -6.50 4.64 7.24
N ASP A 91 -7.66 5.18 7.66
CA ASP A 91 -8.67 5.75 6.76
C ASP A 91 -8.29 7.17 6.30
N ASP A 92 -7.07 7.32 5.81
CA ASP A 92 -6.50 8.59 5.37
C ASP A 92 -5.31 8.33 4.43
N VAL A 93 -4.98 9.32 3.60
CA VAL A 93 -3.86 9.28 2.65
C VAL A 93 -2.79 10.31 3.00
N CYS A 94 -3.19 11.54 3.33
CA CYS A 94 -2.27 12.66 3.51
C CYS A 94 -2.68 13.66 4.59
N GLY A 95 -3.79 13.41 5.30
CA GLY A 95 -4.25 14.22 6.42
C GLY A 95 -3.54 13.90 7.75
N GLU A 96 -4.06 14.49 8.82
CA GLU A 96 -3.50 14.37 10.17
C GLU A 96 -3.48 12.93 10.69
N GLN A 97 -4.47 12.10 10.32
CA GLN A 97 -4.54 10.71 10.76
C GLN A 97 -3.45 9.86 10.09
N ALA A 98 -3.22 10.07 8.79
CA ALA A 98 -2.14 9.42 8.07
C ALA A 98 -0.78 9.80 8.69
N MET A 99 -0.55 11.09 8.94
CA MET A 99 0.71 11.57 9.52
C MET A 99 0.95 10.98 10.92
N ALA A 100 -0.04 11.01 11.80
CA ALA A 100 0.07 10.44 13.14
C ALA A 100 0.34 8.92 13.10
N ALA A 101 -0.31 8.18 12.20
CA ALA A 101 -0.07 6.75 12.03
C ALA A 101 1.35 6.45 11.50
N ILE A 102 1.86 7.25 10.57
CA ILE A 102 3.21 7.12 10.02
C ILE A 102 4.26 7.39 11.12
N GLU A 103 4.08 8.42 11.93
CA GLU A 103 4.99 8.77 13.03
C GLU A 103 5.04 7.69 14.11
N ALA A 104 3.92 7.02 14.36
CA ALA A 104 3.82 5.93 15.34
C ALA A 104 4.50 4.62 14.90
N LEU A 105 4.89 4.49 13.62
CA LEU A 105 5.49 3.26 13.11
C LEU A 105 6.85 2.94 13.77
N LYS A 106 7.02 1.67 14.09
CA LYS A 106 8.27 1.06 14.55
C LYS A 106 8.94 0.28 13.42
N PRO A 107 10.28 0.14 13.43
CA PRO A 107 10.98 -0.66 12.44
C PRO A 107 10.38 -2.07 12.31
N GLY A 108 10.17 -2.51 11.08
CA GLY A 108 9.50 -3.78 10.76
C GLY A 108 7.98 -3.73 10.84
N GLN A 109 7.36 -2.57 11.01
CA GLN A 109 5.91 -2.43 10.83
C GLN A 109 5.56 -1.95 9.43
N VAL A 110 4.35 -2.33 8.99
CA VAL A 110 3.77 -1.95 7.70
C VAL A 110 2.45 -1.25 7.96
N LEU A 111 2.28 -0.06 7.43
CA LEU A 111 1.04 0.71 7.41
C LEU A 111 0.53 0.78 5.98
N MET A 112 -0.76 0.54 5.77
CA MET A 112 -1.45 0.80 4.51
C MET A 112 -2.29 2.08 4.63
N LEU A 113 -2.05 3.03 3.74
CA LEU A 113 -2.87 4.22 3.59
C LEU A 113 -4.14 3.89 2.81
N ASN A 114 -5.16 4.75 2.92
CA ASN A 114 -6.39 4.59 2.15
C ASN A 114 -6.14 4.77 0.62
N ASN A 115 -7.17 4.51 -0.19
CA ASN A 115 -7.10 4.52 -1.64
C ASN A 115 -6.78 5.93 -2.16
N VAL A 116 -5.61 6.09 -2.78
CA VAL A 116 -5.14 7.41 -3.25
C VAL A 116 -6.06 8.07 -4.27
N ARG A 117 -6.84 7.28 -5.02
CA ARG A 117 -7.82 7.81 -5.99
C ARG A 117 -9.10 8.33 -5.35
N GLY A 118 -9.19 8.33 -4.03
CA GLY A 118 -10.15 9.15 -3.30
C GLY A 118 -9.80 10.65 -3.32
N HIS A 119 -8.57 10.99 -3.72
CA HIS A 119 -8.11 12.37 -3.93
C HIS A 119 -8.01 12.65 -5.43
N ASP A 120 -8.64 13.73 -5.89
CA ASP A 120 -8.66 14.07 -7.32
C ASP A 120 -7.26 14.42 -7.83
N GLU A 121 -6.39 14.95 -6.96
CA GLU A 121 -5.01 15.33 -7.26
C GLU A 121 -4.14 14.15 -7.72
N GLU A 122 -4.50 12.92 -7.37
CA GLU A 122 -3.77 11.71 -7.77
C GLU A 122 -3.96 11.37 -9.26
N THR A 123 -5.09 11.79 -9.86
CA THR A 123 -5.40 11.48 -11.27
C THR A 123 -5.49 12.71 -12.15
N SER A 124 -5.62 13.89 -11.55
CA SER A 124 -5.63 15.14 -12.27
C SER A 124 -4.24 15.43 -12.82
N VAL A 125 -4.12 15.46 -14.15
CA VAL A 125 -2.96 16.04 -14.81
C VAL A 125 -3.24 17.53 -14.92
N SER A 126 -2.61 18.33 -14.06
CA SER A 126 -2.57 19.79 -14.18
C SER A 126 -1.81 20.22 -15.43
#